data_AF-A0A916NP15-F1
#
_entry.id   AF-A0A916NP15-F1
#
_cell.length_a   1.000
_cell.length_b   1.000
_cell.length_c   1.000
_cell.angle_alpha   90.00
_cell.angle_beta   90.00
_cell.angle_gamma   90.00
#
_symmetry.space_group_name_H-M   'P 1'
#
loop_
_entity.id
_entity.type
_entity.pdbx_description
1 polymer ?
#
loop_
_entity_poly.entity_id
_entity_poly.type
_entity_poly.pdbx_seq_one_letter_code
_entity_poly.pdbx_strand_id
1 'polypeptide(L)'
;MQQNRHKSRWNGIDLLHKLAELPLEAVHWMKAKAQTALLEKKLLEPARSIRLQDEAKAMLGKRLQRLDQLAGWQKPSGSGSSGNWSASGFPGGLGVNPSGAELALLESIRKERDRCNRNNVTRTAAYWEMYRKHPELHWALLAHMVSRNGGWFMTDLQGELLPFLLSPEQREQVFRFLERSNALIFHDAYPQLLLYSASVKARLPLFHLLPQLDVSRFMRPVWDCFWERRDSALLTTGLIVNEQHFIESRVVRHPDFRHKVLDTLFFQTQSLLQLNQVVFPFADEGRTRLAGVILDNFSSLRERIEAGKTLYAILFGIPAVAEGALRFAQITRHSGSRADYWPHLFAAVRKQPPVPRGQLQERLDGCKLRPGAAPLYSPRLSDSWADRRVAPAEPGDWYEGAKALGYFSDIRAPFAFEMTGEFCFGLNKIEMAVLAGDLLV
;
A
#
# COMPACT_ATOMS: atom_id res chain seq x y z
N MET A 1 1.71 6.01 -58.56
CA MET A 1 1.75 7.43 -58.15
C MET A 1 0.98 7.54 -56.84
N GLN A 2 1.59 7.35 -55.65
CA GLN A 2 2.24 8.39 -54.83
C GLN A 2 1.44 9.70 -54.82
N GLN A 3 1.02 10.32 -53.72
CA GLN A 3 1.35 10.25 -52.29
C GLN A 3 0.22 11.00 -51.54
N ASN A 4 -0.13 10.58 -50.32
CA ASN A 4 -0.55 11.54 -49.29
C ASN A 4 -0.27 10.95 -47.90
N ARG A 5 0.97 11.13 -47.44
CA ARG A 5 1.40 10.94 -46.04
C ARG A 5 1.68 12.33 -45.48
N HIS A 6 0.75 12.90 -44.72
CA HIS A 6 1.08 13.99 -43.81
C HIS A 6 1.74 13.39 -42.57
N LYS A 7 3.08 13.29 -42.62
CA LYS A 7 3.91 13.21 -41.41
C LYS A 7 3.93 14.60 -40.79
N SER A 8 3.42 14.73 -39.56
CA SER A 8 3.77 15.85 -38.68
C SER A 8 5.26 15.74 -38.35
N ARG A 9 6.10 16.38 -39.17
CA ARG A 9 7.49 16.67 -38.87
C ARG A 9 7.48 17.97 -38.08
N TRP A 10 7.99 17.92 -36.84
CA TRP A 10 8.39 19.11 -36.09
C TRP A 10 9.19 20.03 -37.01
N ASN A 11 8.66 21.22 -37.32
CA ASN A 11 9.39 22.19 -38.10
C ASN A 11 10.22 23.08 -37.15
N GLY A 12 11.23 23.79 -37.68
CA GLY A 12 12.09 24.66 -36.87
C GLY A 12 11.36 25.81 -36.16
N ILE A 13 10.13 26.13 -36.58
CA ILE A 13 9.28 27.16 -35.97
C ILE A 13 8.59 26.60 -34.72
N ASP A 14 8.17 25.33 -34.72
CA ASP A 14 7.65 24.63 -33.53
C ASP A 14 8.72 24.50 -32.43
N LEU A 15 9.98 24.32 -32.83
CA LEU A 15 11.12 24.29 -31.91
C LEU A 15 11.40 25.68 -31.31
N LEU A 16 11.29 26.74 -32.11
CA LEU A 16 11.46 28.13 -31.65
C LEU A 16 10.30 28.58 -30.75
N HIS A 17 9.06 28.17 -31.03
CA HIS A 17 7.92 28.39 -30.14
C HIS A 17 8.08 27.68 -28.81
N LYS A 18 8.49 26.40 -28.80
CA LYS A 18 8.82 25.70 -27.55
C LYS A 18 9.95 26.37 -26.78
N LEU A 19 11.02 26.81 -27.46
CA LEU A 19 12.12 27.51 -26.81
C LEU A 19 11.69 28.87 -26.23
N ALA A 20 10.72 29.55 -26.85
CA ALA A 20 10.13 30.79 -26.35
C ALA A 20 9.09 30.58 -25.23
N GLU A 21 8.48 29.39 -25.16
CA GLU A 21 7.52 28.99 -24.11
C GLU A 21 8.21 28.45 -22.86
N LEU A 22 9.43 27.90 -22.95
CA LEU A 22 10.20 27.40 -21.81
C LEU A 22 10.29 28.36 -20.61
N PRO A 23 10.53 29.69 -20.79
CA PRO A 23 10.49 30.64 -19.68
C PRO A 23 9.10 30.79 -19.05
N LEU A 24 8.04 30.74 -19.87
CA LEU A 24 6.66 30.87 -19.41
C LEU A 24 6.18 29.62 -18.67
N GLU A 25 6.52 28.43 -19.20
CA GLU A 25 6.29 27.13 -18.58
C GLU A 25 7.05 27.00 -17.27
N ALA A 26 8.31 27.44 -17.22
CA ALA A 26 9.10 27.48 -15.98
C ALA A 26 8.46 28.40 -14.93
N VAL A 27 7.96 29.57 -15.34
CA VAL A 27 7.23 30.48 -14.44
C VAL A 27 5.92 29.87 -13.96
N HIS A 28 5.16 29.19 -14.81
CA HIS A 28 3.92 28.50 -14.42
C HIS A 28 4.20 27.36 -13.44
N TRP A 29 5.24 26.57 -13.70
CA TRP A 29 5.69 25.51 -12.80
C TRP A 29 6.14 26.06 -11.43
N MET A 30 6.94 27.13 -11.41
CA MET A 30 7.36 27.79 -10.17
C MET A 30 6.16 28.34 -9.39
N LYS A 31 5.20 28.98 -10.07
CA LYS A 31 3.96 29.46 -9.44
C LYS A 31 3.14 28.32 -8.85
N ALA A 32 2.96 27.22 -9.58
CA ALA A 32 2.24 26.04 -9.10
C ALA A 32 2.93 25.44 -7.86
N LYS A 33 4.27 25.31 -7.88
CA LYS A 33 5.03 24.82 -6.72
C LYS A 33 4.93 25.74 -5.51
N ALA A 34 4.99 27.06 -5.70
CA ALA A 34 4.79 28.03 -4.63
C ALA A 34 3.38 27.94 -4.03
N GLN A 35 2.35 27.78 -4.87
CA GLN A 35 0.98 27.58 -4.42
C GLN A 35 0.81 26.28 -3.62
N THR A 36 1.42 25.17 -4.07
CA THR A 36 1.44 23.91 -3.31
C THR A 36 2.10 24.10 -1.95
N ALA A 37 3.27 24.74 -1.89
CA ALA A 37 3.96 24.98 -0.61
C ALA A 37 3.16 25.85 0.36
N LEU A 38 2.46 26.89 -0.15
CA LEU A 38 1.57 27.72 0.67
C LEU A 38 0.37 26.93 1.20
N LEU A 39 -0.22 26.07 0.37
CA LEU A 39 -1.30 25.18 0.77
C LEU A 39 -0.84 24.19 1.83
N GLU A 40 0.29 23.51 1.62
CA GLU A 40 0.85 22.55 2.58
C GLU A 40 1.12 23.21 3.92
N LYS A 41 1.70 24.42 3.92
CA LYS A 41 1.87 25.21 5.14
C LYS A 41 0.53 25.46 5.85
N LYS A 42 -0.50 25.90 5.12
CA LYS A 42 -1.85 26.13 5.66
C LYS A 42 -2.46 24.85 6.26
N LEU A 43 -2.31 23.71 5.58
CA LEU A 43 -2.86 22.42 6.01
C LEU A 43 -2.06 21.78 7.15
N LEU A 44 -0.78 22.12 7.29
CA LEU A 44 0.08 21.67 8.38
C LEU A 44 -0.06 22.50 9.66
N GLU A 45 -0.61 23.72 9.61
CA GLU A 45 -0.86 24.53 10.82
C GLU A 45 -1.72 23.81 11.89
N PRO A 46 -2.86 23.18 11.54
CA PRO A 46 -3.62 22.39 12.50
C PRO A 46 -3.05 20.97 12.70
N ALA A 47 -2.04 20.56 11.92
CA ALA A 47 -1.50 19.21 11.99
C ALA A 47 -0.83 18.96 13.36
N ARG A 48 -0.92 17.70 13.80
CA ARG A 48 -0.34 17.26 15.06
C ARG A 48 0.58 16.08 14.80
N SER A 49 1.77 16.11 15.39
CA SER A 49 2.62 14.93 15.46
C SER A 49 1.89 13.82 16.19
N ILE A 50 1.93 12.62 15.63
CA ILE A 50 1.40 11.43 16.28
C ILE A 50 2.41 11.03 17.36
N ARG A 51 2.06 11.35 18.61
CA ARG A 51 2.86 10.97 19.78
C ARG A 51 2.48 9.57 20.20
N LEU A 52 3.48 8.76 20.48
CA LEU A 52 3.31 7.47 21.16
C LEU A 52 3.51 7.72 22.66
N GLN A 53 2.60 7.24 23.50
CA GLN A 53 2.67 7.47 24.95
C GLN A 53 3.94 6.84 25.53
N ASP A 54 4.71 7.59 26.32
CA ASP A 54 5.98 7.11 26.86
C ASP A 54 5.80 5.93 27.82
N GLU A 55 4.69 5.92 28.58
CA GLU A 55 4.31 4.79 29.43
C GLU A 55 4.02 3.53 28.60
N ALA A 56 3.39 3.69 27.44
CA ALA A 56 3.06 2.58 26.54
C ALA A 56 4.31 2.03 25.85
N LYS A 57 5.23 2.91 25.42
CA LYS A 57 6.57 2.52 24.91
C LYS A 57 7.37 1.76 25.97
N ALA A 58 7.44 2.30 27.19
CA ALA A 58 8.16 1.67 28.29
C ALA A 58 7.58 0.30 28.66
N MET A 59 6.25 0.19 28.66
CA MET A 59 5.55 -1.09 28.88
C MET A 59 5.88 -2.09 27.78
N LEU A 60 5.82 -1.68 26.50
CA LEU A 60 6.17 -2.55 25.38
C LEU A 60 7.62 -3.02 25.48
N GLY A 61 8.56 -2.12 25.81
CA GLY A 61 9.96 -2.45 26.02
C GLY A 61 10.16 -3.52 27.09
N LYS A 62 9.52 -3.38 28.25
CA LYS A 62 9.57 -4.38 29.33
C LYS A 62 8.99 -5.74 28.89
N ARG A 63 7.87 -5.73 28.17
CA ARG A 63 7.23 -6.97 27.68
C ARG A 63 8.09 -7.70 26.65
N LEU A 64 8.69 -6.97 25.70
CA LEU A 64 9.60 -7.55 24.71
C LEU A 64 10.89 -8.08 25.34
N GLN A 65 11.47 -7.37 26.31
CA GLN A 65 12.62 -7.87 27.07
C GLN A 65 12.29 -9.17 27.82
N ARG A 66 11.11 -9.25 28.46
CA ARG A 66 10.66 -10.48 29.12
C ARG A 66 10.46 -11.63 28.13
N LEU A 67 9.93 -11.34 26.95
CA LEU A 67 9.76 -12.31 25.87
C LEU A 67 11.12 -12.86 25.41
N ASP A 68 12.11 -11.99 25.23
CA ASP A 68 13.48 -12.36 24.84
C ASP A 68 14.15 -13.22 25.93
N GLN A 69 13.97 -12.88 27.22
CA GLN A 69 14.50 -13.68 28.34
C GLN A 69 13.91 -15.10 28.38
N LEU A 70 12.60 -15.22 28.18
CA LEU A 70 11.92 -16.52 28.14
C LEU A 70 12.38 -17.37 26.94
N ALA A 71 12.59 -16.75 25.78
CA ALA A 71 13.12 -17.43 24.61
C ALA A 71 14.60 -17.85 24.79
N GLY A 72 15.40 -17.03 25.49
CA GLY A 72 16.80 -17.33 25.81
C GLY A 72 16.96 -18.52 26.77
N TRP A 73 16.07 -18.66 27.75
CA TRP A 73 16.03 -19.82 28.66
C TRP A 73 15.73 -21.15 27.96
N GLN A 74 15.11 -21.12 26.77
CA GLN A 74 14.74 -22.31 26.01
C GLN A 74 15.82 -22.79 25.02
N LYS A 75 16.97 -22.11 24.89
CA LYS A 75 18.12 -22.65 24.13
C LYS A 75 19.02 -23.45 25.08
N PRO A 76 19.07 -24.79 25.00
CA PRO A 76 20.12 -25.55 25.69
C PRO A 76 21.44 -25.33 24.96
N SER A 77 22.52 -25.17 25.71
CA SER A 77 23.89 -25.24 25.22
C SER A 77 24.17 -26.64 24.65
N GLY A 78 24.10 -26.80 23.33
CA GLY A 78 24.42 -28.06 22.67
C GLY A 78 24.41 -27.96 21.15
N SER A 79 25.57 -28.18 20.54
CA SER A 79 25.82 -28.18 19.10
C SER A 79 25.17 -29.38 18.39
N GLY A 80 24.64 -29.13 17.18
CA GLY A 80 24.69 -30.11 16.08
C GLY A 80 23.39 -30.81 15.69
N SER A 81 23.04 -30.63 14.41
CA SER A 81 22.23 -31.46 13.52
C SER A 81 20.83 -30.96 13.16
N SER A 82 20.64 -30.88 11.85
CA SER A 82 19.41 -30.62 11.11
C SER A 82 18.35 -31.66 11.40
N GLY A 83 17.23 -31.25 12.01
CA GLY A 83 16.07 -32.08 12.27
C GLY A 83 14.77 -31.38 11.87
N ASN A 84 13.87 -32.14 11.24
CA ASN A 84 12.52 -31.75 10.82
C ASN A 84 11.75 -31.00 11.92
N TRP A 85 11.34 -29.77 11.61
CA TRP A 85 10.44 -28.97 12.44
C TRP A 85 9.00 -29.44 12.21
N SER A 86 8.48 -30.29 13.10
CA SER A 86 7.05 -30.57 13.19
C SER A 86 6.31 -29.36 13.76
N ALA A 87 5.06 -29.17 13.34
CA ALA A 87 4.20 -28.00 13.55
C ALA A 87 3.76 -27.74 15.01
N SER A 88 4.54 -28.16 16.01
CA SER A 88 4.19 -28.07 17.44
C SER A 88 5.23 -27.33 18.30
N GLY A 89 6.11 -26.52 17.70
CA GLY A 89 7.22 -25.88 18.42
C GLY A 89 7.37 -24.39 18.16
N PHE A 90 6.43 -23.56 18.62
CA PHE A 90 6.72 -22.14 18.89
C PHE A 90 7.39 -22.04 20.28
N PRO A 91 8.70 -21.76 20.39
CA PRO A 91 9.36 -21.64 21.68
C PRO A 91 9.08 -20.24 22.23
N GLY A 92 8.12 -20.15 23.15
CA GLY A 92 7.76 -18.91 23.86
C GLY A 92 6.31 -18.83 24.34
N GLY A 93 5.44 -19.76 23.95
CA GLY A 93 4.11 -19.87 24.54
C GLY A 93 4.17 -20.63 25.85
N LEU A 94 3.89 -20.00 26.99
CA LEU A 94 3.18 -20.70 28.06
C LEU A 94 1.83 -21.11 27.46
N GLY A 95 1.82 -22.25 26.79
CA GLY A 95 0.71 -22.73 25.97
C GLY A 95 -0.44 -23.13 26.86
N VAL A 96 -1.34 -22.20 27.15
CA VAL A 96 -2.69 -22.56 27.56
C VAL A 96 -3.33 -23.21 26.34
N ASN A 97 -3.60 -24.51 26.44
CA ASN A 97 -4.36 -25.21 25.40
C ASN A 97 -5.70 -24.48 25.23
N PRO A 98 -6.07 -24.03 24.01
CA PRO A 98 -7.32 -23.34 23.81
C PRO A 98 -8.50 -24.21 24.27
N SER A 99 -9.42 -23.63 25.02
CA SER A 99 -10.70 -24.25 25.35
C SER A 99 -11.51 -24.56 24.09
N GLY A 100 -12.53 -25.43 24.20
CA GLY A 100 -13.41 -25.74 23.07
C GLY A 100 -14.05 -24.49 22.43
N ALA A 101 -14.40 -23.48 23.25
CA ALA A 101 -14.92 -22.21 22.75
C ALA A 101 -13.86 -21.40 21.98
N GLU A 102 -12.61 -21.40 22.44
CA GLU A 102 -11.50 -20.73 21.75
C GLU A 102 -11.11 -21.44 20.45
N LEU A 103 -11.19 -22.77 20.40
CA LEU A 103 -11.01 -23.53 19.17
C LEU A 103 -12.08 -23.18 18.12
N ALA A 104 -13.35 -23.10 18.53
CA ALA A 104 -14.44 -22.66 17.66
C ALA A 104 -14.26 -21.21 17.17
N LEU A 105 -13.77 -20.32 18.05
CA LEU A 105 -13.43 -18.94 17.68
C LEU A 105 -12.30 -18.90 16.64
N LEU A 106 -11.22 -19.64 16.87
CA LEU A 106 -10.09 -19.73 15.94
C LEU A 106 -10.53 -20.24 14.57
N GLU A 107 -11.37 -21.27 14.52
CA GLU A 107 -11.92 -21.78 13.26
C GLU A 107 -12.78 -20.72 12.55
N SER A 108 -13.63 -20.00 13.28
CA SER A 108 -14.43 -18.91 12.73
C SER A 108 -13.55 -17.78 12.18
N ILE A 109 -12.47 -17.42 12.89
CA ILE A 109 -11.53 -16.39 12.44
C ILE A 109 -10.84 -16.82 11.15
N ARG A 110 -10.36 -18.06 11.06
CA ARG A 110 -9.72 -18.60 9.84
C ARG A 110 -10.68 -18.62 8.66
N LYS A 111 -11.93 -19.08 8.85
CA LYS A 111 -12.97 -19.07 7.81
C LYS A 111 -13.25 -17.65 7.29
N GLU A 112 -13.39 -16.68 8.20
CA GLU A 112 -13.65 -15.29 7.82
C GLU A 112 -12.45 -14.65 7.13
N ARG A 113 -11.23 -14.91 7.62
CA ARG A 113 -9.98 -14.51 6.96
C ARG A 113 -9.95 -15.04 5.53
N ASP A 114 -10.14 -16.34 5.33
CA ASP A 114 -10.01 -16.98 4.01
C ASP A 114 -11.08 -16.47 3.04
N ARG A 115 -12.31 -16.25 3.54
CA ARG A 115 -13.40 -15.64 2.77
C ARG A 115 -13.05 -14.24 2.29
N CYS A 116 -12.50 -13.41 3.18
CA CYS A 116 -12.15 -12.02 2.86
C CYS A 116 -10.82 -11.90 2.12
N ASN A 117 -9.92 -12.88 2.20
CA ASN A 117 -8.64 -12.94 1.49
C ASN A 117 -8.76 -13.39 0.02
N ARG A 118 -9.99 -13.51 -0.50
CA ARG A 118 -10.26 -13.98 -1.87
C ARG A 118 -9.54 -13.17 -2.95
N ASN A 119 -9.59 -11.84 -2.87
CA ASN A 119 -8.90 -10.93 -3.79
C ASN A 119 -8.72 -9.53 -3.15
N ASN A 120 -8.08 -8.60 -3.87
CA ASN A 120 -7.83 -7.26 -3.34
C ASN A 120 -9.13 -6.55 -2.94
N VAL A 121 -10.19 -6.61 -3.76
CA VAL A 121 -11.46 -5.93 -3.47
C VAL A 121 -12.09 -6.41 -2.16
N THR A 122 -12.11 -7.72 -1.90
CA THR A 122 -12.67 -8.26 -0.65
C THR A 122 -11.82 -7.92 0.57
N ARG A 123 -10.50 -7.95 0.44
CA ARG A 123 -9.57 -7.56 1.51
C ARG A 123 -9.74 -6.10 1.89
N THR A 124 -9.74 -5.22 0.89
CA THR A 124 -9.89 -3.78 1.09
C THR A 124 -11.23 -3.45 1.76
N ALA A 125 -12.32 -4.11 1.36
CA ALA A 125 -13.63 -3.94 2.00
C ALA A 125 -13.66 -4.43 3.45
N ALA A 126 -12.96 -5.53 3.75
CA ALA A 126 -12.89 -6.08 5.10
C ALA A 126 -12.16 -5.14 6.08
N TYR A 127 -11.11 -4.45 5.63
CA TYR A 127 -10.45 -3.40 6.42
C TYR A 127 -11.36 -2.21 6.70
N TRP A 128 -12.15 -1.78 5.71
CA TRP A 128 -13.13 -0.71 5.90
C TRP A 128 -14.18 -1.07 6.95
N GLU A 129 -14.79 -2.26 6.84
CA GLU A 129 -15.79 -2.70 7.80
C GLU A 129 -15.22 -2.88 9.21
N MET A 130 -13.94 -3.26 9.32
CA MET A 130 -13.26 -3.34 10.61
C MET A 130 -13.10 -1.95 11.24
N TYR A 131 -12.57 -0.98 10.49
CA TYR A 131 -12.41 0.39 10.97
C TYR A 131 -13.75 1.04 11.35
N ARG A 132 -14.79 0.84 10.54
CA ARG A 132 -16.13 1.37 10.81
C ARG A 132 -16.72 0.86 12.13
N LYS A 133 -16.38 -0.37 12.52
CA LYS A 133 -16.82 -0.98 13.79
C LYS A 133 -15.94 -0.59 14.98
N HIS A 134 -14.64 -0.41 14.73
CA HIS A 134 -13.62 -0.15 15.74
C HIS A 134 -12.69 0.98 15.25
N PRO A 135 -13.13 2.26 15.32
CA PRO A 135 -12.39 3.40 14.78
C PRO A 135 -11.05 3.65 15.49
N GLU A 136 -10.84 3.09 16.68
CA GLU A 136 -9.56 3.05 17.39
C GLU A 136 -8.50 2.19 16.68
N LEU A 137 -8.89 1.31 15.75
CA LEU A 137 -7.97 0.53 14.92
C LEU A 137 -7.50 1.36 13.71
N HIS A 138 -6.73 2.41 13.95
CA HIS A 138 -6.24 3.33 12.89
C HIS A 138 -5.58 2.58 11.72
N TRP A 139 -4.81 1.53 12.00
CA TRP A 139 -4.21 0.68 10.98
C TRP A 139 -5.23 0.09 10.00
N ALA A 140 -6.47 -0.21 10.42
CA ALA A 140 -7.49 -0.72 9.51
C ALA A 140 -7.90 0.31 8.44
N LEU A 141 -8.02 1.60 8.80
CA LEU A 141 -8.26 2.64 7.78
C LEU A 141 -7.03 2.84 6.90
N LEU A 142 -5.83 2.83 7.48
CA LEU A 142 -4.59 2.94 6.72
C LEU A 142 -4.47 1.80 5.70
N ALA A 143 -4.65 0.55 6.13
CA ALA A 143 -4.63 -0.63 5.28
C ALA A 143 -5.73 -0.59 4.22
N HIS A 144 -6.92 -0.09 4.54
CA HIS A 144 -7.97 0.16 3.56
C HIS A 144 -7.48 1.10 2.45
N MET A 145 -6.98 2.28 2.82
CA MET A 145 -6.58 3.31 1.85
C MET A 145 -5.34 2.92 1.04
N VAL A 146 -4.35 2.26 1.64
CA VAL A 146 -3.18 1.74 0.93
C VAL A 146 -3.55 0.57 0.01
N SER A 147 -4.44 -0.33 0.46
CA SER A 147 -4.88 -1.47 -0.35
C SER A 147 -5.66 -1.06 -1.60
N ARG A 148 -6.36 0.08 -1.56
CA ARG A 148 -6.98 0.68 -2.76
C ARG A 148 -5.97 1.05 -3.84
N ASN A 149 -4.85 1.65 -3.45
CA ASN A 149 -3.73 1.93 -4.35
C ASN A 149 -3.11 0.63 -4.90
N GLY A 150 -3.06 -0.45 -4.12
CA GLY A 150 -2.67 -1.77 -4.64
C GLY A 150 -3.64 -2.28 -5.71
N GLY A 151 -4.95 -2.12 -5.47
CA GLY A 151 -6.01 -2.59 -6.36
C GLY A 151 -5.98 -1.94 -7.74
N TRP A 152 -5.89 -0.61 -7.80
CA TRP A 152 -5.83 0.10 -9.09
C TRP A 152 -4.58 -0.21 -9.90
N PHE A 153 -3.52 -0.66 -9.25
CA PHE A 153 -2.25 -0.88 -9.91
C PHE A 153 -2.28 -2.27 -10.54
N MET A 154 -2.92 -3.23 -9.85
CA MET A 154 -3.26 -4.53 -10.42
C MET A 154 -4.12 -4.38 -11.69
N THR A 155 -5.17 -3.55 -11.68
CA THR A 155 -6.06 -3.42 -12.85
C THR A 155 -5.43 -2.65 -14.00
N ASP A 156 -4.60 -1.66 -13.71
CA ASP A 156 -3.91 -0.87 -14.72
C ASP A 156 -2.95 -1.69 -15.59
N LEU A 157 -2.46 -2.83 -15.09
CA LEU A 157 -1.74 -3.79 -15.91
C LEU A 157 -2.59 -4.24 -17.12
N GLN A 158 -3.92 -4.31 -16.97
CA GLN A 158 -4.86 -4.56 -18.08
C GLN A 158 -5.54 -3.28 -18.59
N GLY A 159 -5.08 -2.12 -18.12
CA GLY A 159 -5.65 -0.81 -18.41
C GLY A 159 -5.24 -0.28 -19.78
N GLU A 160 -5.28 1.03 -19.91
CA GLU A 160 -5.08 1.68 -21.20
C GLU A 160 -3.61 1.74 -21.63
N LEU A 161 -2.70 2.12 -20.72
CA LEU A 161 -1.32 2.48 -21.09
C LEU A 161 -0.30 1.36 -20.83
N LEU A 162 -0.36 0.68 -19.69
CA LEU A 162 0.66 -0.32 -19.33
C LEU A 162 0.77 -1.52 -20.31
N PRO A 163 -0.28 -1.99 -21.00
CA PRO A 163 -0.13 -3.03 -22.02
C PRO A 163 0.76 -2.65 -23.20
N PHE A 164 1.00 -1.35 -23.44
CA PHE A 164 1.97 -0.91 -24.45
C PHE A 164 3.42 -0.97 -23.96
N LEU A 165 3.63 -0.87 -22.65
CA LEU A 165 4.96 -0.86 -22.04
C LEU A 165 5.41 -2.24 -21.58
N LEU A 166 4.46 -3.12 -21.23
CA LEU A 166 4.72 -4.41 -20.60
C LEU A 166 4.13 -5.57 -21.40
N SER A 167 4.93 -6.61 -21.61
CA SER A 167 4.46 -7.86 -22.21
C SER A 167 3.38 -8.53 -21.36
N PRO A 168 2.54 -9.41 -21.92
CA PRO A 168 1.58 -10.19 -21.14
C PRO A 168 2.23 -10.94 -19.96
N GLU A 169 3.42 -11.49 -20.15
CA GLU A 169 4.18 -12.23 -19.14
C GLU A 169 4.69 -11.30 -18.02
N GLN A 170 5.21 -10.12 -18.38
CA GLN A 170 5.65 -9.12 -17.39
C GLN A 170 4.48 -8.65 -16.53
N ARG A 171 3.34 -8.36 -17.15
CA ARG A 171 2.12 -7.95 -16.44
C ARG A 171 1.61 -9.02 -15.49
N GLU A 172 1.60 -10.26 -15.94
CA GLU A 172 1.27 -11.42 -15.12
C GLU A 172 2.22 -11.58 -13.92
N GLN A 173 3.52 -11.35 -14.11
CA GLN A 173 4.51 -11.39 -13.02
C GLN A 173 4.30 -10.27 -12.00
N VAL A 174 4.07 -9.03 -12.45
CA VAL A 174 3.75 -7.90 -11.56
C VAL A 174 2.45 -8.16 -10.79
N PHE A 175 1.41 -8.66 -11.47
CA PHE A 175 0.15 -9.00 -10.81
C PHE A 175 0.37 -10.05 -9.71
N ARG A 176 1.10 -11.15 -10.01
CA ARG A 176 1.41 -12.19 -9.01
C ARG A 176 2.16 -11.65 -7.80
N PHE A 177 3.11 -10.74 -8.03
CA PHE A 177 3.86 -10.07 -6.96
C PHE A 177 2.93 -9.24 -6.06
N LEU A 178 2.10 -8.38 -6.65
CA LEU A 178 1.16 -7.55 -5.91
C LEU A 178 0.11 -8.39 -5.17
N GLU A 179 -0.42 -9.43 -5.82
CA GLU A 179 -1.46 -10.28 -5.25
C GLU A 179 -0.92 -11.11 -4.08
N ARG A 180 0.27 -11.71 -4.22
CA ARG A 180 0.92 -12.42 -3.10
C ARG A 180 1.21 -11.47 -1.95
N SER A 181 1.77 -10.30 -2.22
CA SER A 181 2.07 -9.30 -1.19
C SER A 181 0.82 -8.95 -0.39
N ASN A 182 -0.23 -8.51 -1.08
CA ASN A 182 -1.48 -8.09 -0.44
C ASN A 182 -2.19 -9.23 0.30
N ALA A 183 -2.15 -10.45 -0.25
CA ALA A 183 -2.78 -11.60 0.38
C ALA A 183 -2.04 -12.08 1.63
N LEU A 184 -0.70 -12.03 1.63
CA LEU A 184 0.11 -12.39 2.80
C LEU A 184 -0.02 -11.36 3.92
N ILE A 185 0.00 -10.06 3.58
CA ILE A 185 -0.27 -8.97 4.54
C ILE A 185 -1.64 -9.18 5.22
N PHE A 186 -2.68 -9.44 4.43
CA PHE A 186 -4.03 -9.67 4.96
C PHE A 186 -4.14 -10.96 5.77
N HIS A 187 -3.47 -12.03 5.32
CA HIS A 187 -3.45 -13.30 6.01
C HIS A 187 -2.90 -13.17 7.43
N ASP A 188 -1.85 -12.37 7.63
CA ASP A 188 -1.26 -12.12 8.94
C ASP A 188 -2.06 -11.09 9.77
N ALA A 189 -2.41 -9.93 9.20
CA ALA A 189 -2.96 -8.83 9.97
C ALA A 189 -4.45 -8.98 10.30
N TYR A 190 -5.28 -9.43 9.35
CA TYR A 190 -6.74 -9.43 9.53
C TYR A 190 -7.23 -10.35 10.66
N PRO A 191 -6.68 -11.57 10.87
CA PRO A 191 -7.02 -12.40 12.02
C PRO A 191 -6.77 -11.72 13.37
N GLN A 192 -5.74 -10.88 13.46
CA GLN A 192 -5.44 -10.11 14.67
C GLN A 192 -6.56 -9.10 14.97
N LEU A 193 -7.06 -8.42 13.93
CA LEU A 193 -8.18 -7.48 14.07
C LEU A 193 -9.49 -8.20 14.44
N LEU A 194 -9.74 -9.38 13.86
CA LEU A 194 -10.88 -10.21 14.23
C LEU A 194 -10.80 -10.69 15.68
N LEU A 195 -9.61 -11.08 16.14
CA LEU A 195 -9.36 -11.47 17.52
C LEU A 195 -9.54 -10.29 18.49
N TYR A 196 -9.14 -9.08 18.10
CA TYR A 196 -9.44 -7.87 18.85
C TYR A 196 -10.96 -7.64 18.98
N SER A 197 -11.68 -7.70 17.86
CA SER A 197 -13.14 -7.55 17.85
C SER A 197 -13.83 -8.58 18.76
N ALA A 198 -13.35 -9.83 18.75
CA ALA A 198 -13.82 -10.87 19.66
C ALA A 198 -13.48 -10.58 21.13
N SER A 199 -12.28 -10.06 21.39
CA SER A 199 -11.83 -9.65 22.74
C SER A 199 -12.70 -8.53 23.30
N VAL A 200 -13.03 -7.52 22.48
CA VAL A 200 -13.96 -6.44 22.86
C VAL A 200 -15.33 -7.01 23.22
N LYS A 201 -15.88 -7.91 22.39
CA LYS A 201 -17.17 -8.58 22.65
C LYS A 201 -17.16 -9.40 23.94
N ALA A 202 -16.06 -10.11 24.22
CA ALA A 202 -15.88 -10.92 25.42
C ALA A 202 -15.49 -10.10 26.67
N ARG A 203 -15.11 -8.83 26.50
CA ARG A 203 -14.52 -7.97 27.55
C ARG A 203 -13.28 -8.57 28.22
N LEU A 204 -12.52 -9.37 27.47
CA LEU A 204 -11.31 -10.06 27.94
C LEU A 204 -10.28 -10.06 26.81
N PRO A 205 -8.99 -9.78 27.08
CA PRO A 205 -7.94 -9.91 26.07
C PRO A 205 -7.73 -11.38 25.69
N LEU A 206 -7.88 -11.72 24.41
CA LEU A 206 -7.69 -13.08 23.87
C LEU A 206 -6.37 -13.27 23.11
N PHE A 207 -5.39 -12.36 23.30
CA PHE A 207 -4.15 -12.32 22.49
C PHE A 207 -3.18 -13.48 22.75
N HIS A 208 -3.41 -14.30 23.78
CA HIS A 208 -2.72 -15.59 23.93
C HIS A 208 -3.01 -16.56 22.78
N LEU A 209 -4.09 -16.33 22.01
CA LEU A 209 -4.46 -17.12 20.84
C LEU A 209 -3.71 -16.72 19.55
N LEU A 210 -2.98 -15.61 19.54
CA LEU A 210 -2.25 -15.13 18.36
C LEU A 210 -1.29 -16.18 17.75
N PRO A 211 -0.53 -16.99 18.53
CA PRO A 211 0.33 -18.02 17.96
C PRO A 211 -0.44 -19.10 17.18
N GLN A 212 -1.70 -19.37 17.53
CA GLN A 212 -2.56 -20.31 16.80
C GLN A 212 -3.03 -19.75 15.45
N LEU A 213 -2.81 -18.46 15.20
CA LEU A 213 -3.11 -17.78 13.94
C LEU A 213 -1.84 -17.51 13.12
N ASP A 214 -0.71 -18.14 13.49
CA ASP A 214 0.61 -17.99 12.87
C ASP A 214 1.17 -16.56 12.92
N VAL A 215 0.67 -15.76 13.87
CA VAL A 215 1.11 -14.38 14.08
C VAL A 215 2.39 -14.37 14.90
N SER A 216 3.34 -13.51 14.49
CA SER A 216 4.61 -13.33 15.21
C SER A 216 4.42 -13.09 16.70
N ARG A 217 5.29 -13.70 17.52
CA ARG A 217 5.27 -13.48 18.98
C ARG A 217 5.49 -12.03 19.37
N PHE A 218 6.07 -11.22 18.48
CA PHE A 218 6.18 -9.77 18.62
C PHE A 218 4.83 -9.09 18.86
N MET A 219 3.76 -9.56 18.20
CA MET A 219 2.48 -8.86 18.22
C MET A 219 1.70 -9.04 19.52
N ARG A 220 1.92 -10.10 20.30
CA ARG A 220 1.21 -10.27 21.57
C ARG A 220 1.50 -9.13 22.57
N PRO A 221 2.77 -8.79 22.88
CA PRO A 221 3.10 -7.59 23.66
C PRO A 221 2.48 -6.29 23.12
N VAL A 222 2.46 -6.10 21.80
CA VAL A 222 1.89 -4.92 21.16
C VAL A 222 0.38 -4.83 21.42
N TRP A 223 -0.35 -5.93 21.22
CA TRP A 223 -1.78 -6.01 21.47
C TRP A 223 -2.14 -5.87 22.95
N ASP A 224 -1.37 -6.47 23.85
CA ASP A 224 -1.55 -6.30 25.30
C ASP A 224 -1.39 -4.82 25.70
N CYS A 225 -0.35 -4.14 25.21
CA CYS A 225 -0.15 -2.70 25.45
C CYS A 225 -1.32 -1.86 24.91
N PHE A 226 -1.78 -2.15 23.69
CA PHE A 226 -2.95 -1.46 23.12
C PHE A 226 -4.22 -1.71 23.92
N TRP A 227 -4.43 -2.93 24.42
CA TRP A 227 -5.59 -3.26 25.23
C TRP A 227 -5.63 -2.45 26.53
N GLU A 228 -4.47 -2.29 27.17
CA GLU A 228 -4.34 -1.58 28.45
C GLU A 228 -4.32 -0.05 28.29
N ARG A 229 -3.71 0.48 27.22
CA ARG A 229 -3.46 1.93 27.04
C ARG A 229 -4.35 2.61 26.01
N ARG A 230 -4.98 1.83 25.12
CA ARG A 230 -5.75 2.33 23.97
C ARG A 230 -4.95 3.28 23.06
N ASP A 231 -3.64 3.05 22.97
CA ASP A 231 -2.74 3.83 22.13
C ASP A 231 -2.75 3.29 20.68
N SER A 232 -3.60 3.88 19.84
CA SER A 232 -3.72 3.51 18.41
C SER A 232 -2.43 3.73 17.62
N ALA A 233 -1.58 4.70 18.03
CA ALA A 233 -0.31 4.94 17.38
C ALA A 233 0.68 3.81 17.65
N LEU A 234 0.74 3.31 18.89
CA LEU A 234 1.54 2.15 19.25
C LEU A 234 1.09 0.91 18.47
N LEU A 235 -0.22 0.61 18.46
CA LEU A 235 -0.73 -0.54 17.72
C LEU A 235 -0.42 -0.44 16.22
N THR A 236 -0.69 0.72 15.63
CA THR A 236 -0.48 0.94 14.18
C THR A 236 0.98 0.81 13.81
N THR A 237 1.89 1.37 14.62
CA THR A 237 3.33 1.21 14.43
C THR A 237 3.74 -0.26 14.53
N GLY A 238 3.21 -1.00 15.52
CA GLY A 238 3.50 -2.42 15.67
C GLY A 238 3.01 -3.25 14.48
N LEU A 239 1.79 -3.01 13.98
CA LEU A 239 1.25 -3.67 12.80
C LEU A 239 2.07 -3.34 11.54
N ILE A 240 2.51 -2.10 11.35
CA ILE A 240 3.42 -1.72 10.23
C ILE A 240 4.74 -2.48 10.33
N VAL A 241 5.39 -2.51 11.49
CA VAL A 241 6.66 -3.22 11.69
C VAL A 241 6.49 -4.71 11.42
N ASN A 242 5.44 -5.31 11.98
CA ASN A 242 5.15 -6.73 11.79
C ASN A 242 4.90 -7.08 10.32
N GLU A 243 4.05 -6.30 9.64
CA GLU A 243 3.74 -6.48 8.22
C GLU A 243 5.02 -6.46 7.37
N GLN A 244 5.84 -5.42 7.55
CA GLN A 244 7.00 -5.19 6.70
C GLN A 244 8.09 -6.24 6.91
N HIS A 245 8.25 -6.75 8.14
CA HIS A 245 9.11 -7.89 8.43
C HIS A 245 8.51 -9.21 7.90
N PHE A 246 7.19 -9.40 8.00
CA PHE A 246 6.51 -10.61 7.55
C PHE A 246 6.71 -10.86 6.04
N ILE A 247 6.62 -9.81 5.23
CA ILE A 247 6.79 -9.89 3.77
C ILE A 247 8.26 -9.90 3.31
N GLU A 248 9.22 -9.55 4.17
CA GLU A 248 10.63 -9.40 3.77
C GLU A 248 11.21 -10.69 3.18
N SER A 249 11.11 -11.81 3.89
CA SER A 249 11.60 -13.10 3.38
C SER A 249 10.64 -13.77 2.40
N ARG A 250 9.32 -13.52 2.55
CA ARG A 250 8.25 -14.24 1.85
C ARG A 250 7.89 -13.66 0.48
N VAL A 251 8.26 -12.41 0.26
CA VAL A 251 7.95 -11.68 -0.97
C VAL A 251 9.19 -10.94 -1.47
N VAL A 252 9.75 -10.02 -0.67
CA VAL A 252 10.78 -9.08 -1.15
C VAL A 252 12.07 -9.80 -1.52
N ARG A 253 12.52 -10.74 -0.68
CA ARG A 253 13.72 -11.55 -0.91
C ARG A 253 13.44 -12.85 -1.65
N HIS A 254 12.18 -13.17 -1.92
CA HIS A 254 11.82 -14.44 -2.55
C HIS A 254 12.38 -14.47 -3.98
N PRO A 255 13.18 -15.49 -4.37
CA PRO A 255 13.93 -15.51 -5.63
C PRO A 255 13.05 -15.28 -6.87
N ASP A 256 11.87 -15.89 -6.90
CA ASP A 256 10.93 -15.72 -8.02
C ASP A 256 10.48 -14.28 -8.22
N PHE A 257 10.31 -13.49 -7.16
CA PHE A 257 9.85 -12.10 -7.29
C PHE A 257 10.99 -11.12 -7.43
N ARG A 258 12.08 -11.37 -6.70
CA ARG A 258 13.27 -10.52 -6.76
C ARG A 258 13.81 -10.43 -8.18
N HIS A 259 14.08 -11.56 -8.81
CA HIS A 259 14.67 -11.58 -10.15
C HIS A 259 13.70 -11.23 -11.27
N LYS A 260 12.41 -11.56 -11.13
CA LYS A 260 11.41 -11.35 -12.21
C LYS A 260 10.72 -9.99 -12.15
N VAL A 261 10.70 -9.32 -10.99
CA VAL A 261 9.96 -8.07 -10.81
C VAL A 261 10.85 -6.96 -10.22
N LEU A 262 11.55 -7.20 -9.12
CA LEU A 262 12.31 -6.14 -8.44
C LEU A 262 13.60 -5.75 -9.20
N ASP A 263 14.35 -6.74 -9.68
CA ASP A 263 15.64 -6.52 -10.34
C ASP A 263 15.49 -6.13 -11.83
N THR A 264 14.38 -6.48 -12.48
CA THR A 264 14.18 -6.29 -13.93
C THR A 264 13.21 -5.18 -14.28
N LEU A 265 12.01 -5.18 -13.68
CA LEU A 265 10.97 -4.21 -14.00
C LEU A 265 11.12 -2.94 -13.18
N PHE A 266 11.42 -3.05 -11.88
CA PHE A 266 11.60 -1.88 -11.02
C PHE A 266 12.90 -1.14 -11.30
N PHE A 267 14.03 -1.84 -11.49
CA PHE A 267 15.30 -1.17 -11.79
C PHE A 267 15.31 -0.43 -13.15
N GLN A 268 14.54 -0.90 -14.14
CA GLN A 268 14.43 -0.23 -15.45
C GLN A 268 13.42 0.94 -15.47
N THR A 269 12.49 1.01 -14.50
CA THR A 269 11.39 2.00 -14.49
C THR A 269 11.37 2.94 -13.27
N GLN A 270 12.20 2.68 -12.25
CA GLN A 270 12.25 3.41 -10.97
C GLN A 270 12.42 4.92 -11.13
N SER A 271 13.13 5.39 -12.15
CA SER A 271 13.37 6.83 -12.39
C SER A 271 12.37 7.48 -13.35
N LEU A 272 11.66 6.71 -14.18
CA LEU A 272 10.89 7.24 -15.31
C LEU A 272 9.37 7.25 -15.09
N LEU A 273 8.77 6.30 -14.36
CA LEU A 273 7.30 6.14 -14.38
C LEU A 273 6.58 6.41 -13.04
N GLN A 274 7.31 6.66 -11.95
CA GLN A 274 6.74 6.95 -10.61
C GLN A 274 5.59 6.00 -10.21
N LEU A 275 5.69 4.71 -10.54
CA LEU A 275 4.63 3.71 -10.28
C LEU A 275 4.46 3.33 -8.78
N ASN A 276 5.30 3.89 -7.92
CA ASN A 276 5.35 3.64 -6.47
C ASN A 276 4.64 4.71 -5.63
N GLN A 277 3.66 5.37 -6.21
CA GLN A 277 2.88 6.39 -5.51
C GLN A 277 1.78 5.74 -4.69
N VAL A 278 1.70 6.12 -3.41
CA VAL A 278 0.59 5.76 -2.53
C VAL A 278 -0.09 7.04 -2.08
N VAL A 279 -1.36 7.20 -2.45
CA VAL A 279 -2.08 8.46 -2.30
C VAL A 279 -3.46 8.29 -1.68
N PHE A 280 -3.88 9.30 -0.93
CA PHE A 280 -5.16 9.44 -0.27
C PHE A 280 -5.88 10.67 -0.84
N PRO A 281 -7.10 10.51 -1.35
CA PRO A 281 -7.86 11.64 -1.86
C PRO A 281 -8.40 12.45 -0.69
N PHE A 282 -8.33 13.77 -0.81
CA PHE A 282 -8.96 14.69 0.12
C PHE A 282 -9.59 15.86 -0.63
N ALA A 283 -10.53 16.56 0.02
CA ALA A 283 -11.21 17.70 -0.57
C ALA A 283 -10.54 18.99 -0.08
N ASP A 284 -10.27 19.90 -1.01
CA ASP A 284 -9.80 21.25 -0.75
C ASP A 284 -10.57 22.21 -1.68
N GLU A 285 -11.35 23.13 -1.09
CA GLU A 285 -12.14 24.12 -1.84
C GLU A 285 -13.01 23.51 -2.96
N GLY A 286 -13.61 22.35 -2.70
CA GLY A 286 -14.47 21.63 -3.65
C GLY A 286 -13.71 20.86 -4.73
N ARG A 287 -12.37 20.83 -4.70
CA ARG A 287 -11.53 20.07 -5.63
C ARG A 287 -10.98 18.83 -4.93
N THR A 288 -10.88 17.73 -5.66
CA THR A 288 -10.16 16.53 -5.21
C THR A 288 -8.66 16.75 -5.35
N ARG A 289 -7.93 16.57 -4.26
CA ARG A 289 -6.47 16.55 -4.18
C ARG A 289 -5.99 15.21 -3.67
N LEU A 290 -4.70 14.94 -3.86
CA LEU A 290 -4.03 13.77 -3.29
C LEU A 290 -3.00 14.16 -2.26
N ALA A 291 -3.00 13.43 -1.15
CA ALA A 291 -1.94 13.43 -0.16
C ALA A 291 -1.24 12.08 -0.18
N GLY A 292 0.09 12.02 -0.12
CA GLY A 292 0.76 10.72 -0.17
C GLY A 292 2.28 10.78 -0.10
N VAL A 293 2.90 9.66 -0.45
CA VAL A 293 4.35 9.56 -0.67
C VAL A 293 4.67 8.78 -1.95
N ILE A 294 5.88 9.01 -2.45
CA ILE A 294 6.54 8.15 -3.43
C ILE A 294 7.48 7.23 -2.66
N LEU A 295 7.38 5.91 -2.88
CA LEU A 295 8.31 4.97 -2.28
C LEU A 295 9.52 4.76 -3.21
N ASP A 296 10.68 5.26 -2.78
CA ASP A 296 11.91 5.25 -3.58
C ASP A 296 12.53 3.85 -3.67
N ASN A 297 12.93 3.26 -2.53
CA ASN A 297 13.59 1.95 -2.50
C ASN A 297 12.77 0.89 -1.76
N PHE A 298 11.93 0.17 -2.51
CA PHE A 298 11.14 -0.94 -1.99
C PHE A 298 11.98 -2.08 -1.40
N SER A 299 13.25 -2.26 -1.79
CA SER A 299 14.10 -3.33 -1.25
C SER A 299 14.52 -3.09 0.22
N SER A 300 14.47 -1.84 0.68
CA SER A 300 14.88 -1.46 2.03
C SER A 300 13.74 -1.62 3.04
N LEU A 301 13.89 -2.60 3.94
CA LEU A 301 12.93 -2.83 5.03
C LEU A 301 12.67 -1.57 5.87
N ARG A 302 13.73 -0.83 6.20
CA ARG A 302 13.62 0.41 6.98
C ARG A 302 12.82 1.47 6.24
N GLU A 303 13.07 1.66 4.95
CA GLU A 303 12.34 2.65 4.15
C GLU A 303 10.87 2.28 4.02
N ARG A 304 10.53 0.99 3.85
CA ARG A 304 9.12 0.58 3.82
C ARG A 304 8.41 0.81 5.16
N ILE A 305 9.07 0.56 6.29
CA ILE A 305 8.53 0.86 7.62
C ILE A 305 8.30 2.37 7.79
N GLU A 306 9.28 3.20 7.43
CA GLU A 306 9.16 4.66 7.54
C GLU A 306 8.13 5.23 6.54
N ALA A 307 7.98 4.64 5.35
CA ALA A 307 6.92 5.00 4.41
C ALA A 307 5.53 4.68 5.00
N GLY A 308 5.35 3.51 5.62
CA GLY A 308 4.12 3.16 6.33
C GLY A 308 3.80 4.15 7.46
N LYS A 309 4.80 4.54 8.25
CA LYS A 309 4.66 5.55 9.31
C LYS A 309 4.34 6.93 8.73
N THR A 310 4.97 7.32 7.63
CA THR A 310 4.70 8.61 6.97
C THR A 310 3.28 8.67 6.43
N LEU A 311 2.80 7.60 5.78
CA LEU A 311 1.41 7.48 5.34
C LEU A 311 0.44 7.54 6.53
N TYR A 312 0.77 6.90 7.65
CA TYR A 312 -0.02 7.01 8.88
C TYR A 312 -0.08 8.47 9.39
N ALA A 313 1.05 9.18 9.40
CA ALA A 313 1.10 10.58 9.80
C ALA A 313 0.35 11.52 8.86
N ILE A 314 0.37 11.26 7.55
CA ILE A 314 -0.47 11.98 6.58
C ILE A 314 -1.95 11.74 6.88
N LEU A 315 -2.34 10.47 7.04
CA LEU A 315 -3.75 10.08 7.18
C LEU A 315 -4.37 10.51 8.51
N PHE A 316 -3.63 10.48 9.61
CA PHE A 316 -4.16 10.76 10.96
C PHE A 316 -3.57 12.02 11.62
N GLY A 317 -2.47 12.56 11.09
CA GLY A 317 -1.83 13.78 11.61
C GLY A 317 -2.29 15.06 10.90
N ILE A 318 -2.83 14.97 9.68
CA ILE A 318 -3.31 16.12 8.89
C ILE A 318 -4.85 16.06 8.81
N PRO A 319 -5.59 16.94 9.55
CA PRO A 319 -7.05 16.85 9.65
C PRO A 319 -7.79 16.85 8.31
N ALA A 320 -7.40 17.72 7.38
CA ALA A 320 -8.03 17.78 6.05
C ALA A 320 -7.90 16.47 5.26
N VAL A 321 -6.75 15.79 5.40
CA VAL A 321 -6.52 14.49 4.75
C VAL A 321 -7.31 13.40 5.45
N ALA A 322 -7.34 13.39 6.79
CA ALA A 322 -8.11 12.43 7.57
C ALA A 322 -9.60 12.47 7.21
N GLU A 323 -10.20 13.67 7.22
CA GLU A 323 -11.61 13.87 6.89
C GLU A 323 -11.91 13.54 5.44
N GLY A 324 -11.04 13.97 4.52
CA GLY A 324 -11.18 13.71 3.09
C GLY A 324 -11.11 12.22 2.75
N ALA A 325 -10.11 11.53 3.28
CA ALA A 325 -9.91 10.10 3.06
C ALA A 325 -11.05 9.27 3.68
N LEU A 326 -11.52 9.64 4.88
CA LEU A 326 -12.66 8.99 5.52
C LEU A 326 -13.94 9.17 4.71
N ARG A 327 -14.24 10.40 4.29
CA ARG A 327 -15.41 10.69 3.44
C ARG A 327 -15.35 9.92 2.13
N PHE A 328 -14.18 9.90 1.49
CA PHE A 328 -13.96 9.12 0.27
C PHE A 328 -14.22 7.62 0.49
N ALA A 329 -13.67 7.04 1.55
CA ALA A 329 -13.87 5.63 1.87
C ALA A 329 -15.36 5.30 2.10
N GLN A 330 -16.13 6.22 2.69
CA GLN A 330 -17.57 6.08 2.93
C GLN A 330 -18.41 6.10 1.64
N ILE A 331 -18.13 7.04 0.73
CA ILE A 331 -18.99 7.27 -0.44
C ILE A 331 -18.55 6.49 -1.69
N THR A 332 -17.28 6.11 -1.77
CA THR A 332 -16.71 5.45 -2.94
C THR A 332 -16.43 3.98 -2.65
N ARG A 333 -17.22 3.08 -3.22
CA ARG A 333 -16.94 1.65 -3.15
C ARG A 333 -15.68 1.31 -3.95
N HIS A 334 -14.76 0.56 -3.36
CA HIS A 334 -13.56 0.07 -4.05
C HIS A 334 -13.94 -1.01 -5.08
N SER A 335 -13.59 -0.79 -6.35
CA SER A 335 -13.66 -1.80 -7.41
C SER A 335 -12.29 -2.26 -7.90
N GLY A 336 -11.23 -1.67 -7.35
CA GLY A 336 -9.88 -1.82 -7.88
C GLY A 336 -9.62 -0.96 -9.10
N SER A 337 -10.48 -0.01 -9.49
CA SER A 337 -10.26 0.80 -10.71
C SER A 337 -9.71 2.17 -10.33
N ARG A 338 -8.88 2.80 -11.18
CA ARG A 338 -8.54 4.23 -11.02
C ARG A 338 -9.74 5.16 -11.17
N ALA A 339 -10.80 4.71 -11.83
CA ALA A 339 -12.05 5.47 -11.93
C ALA A 339 -12.70 5.70 -10.56
N ASP A 340 -12.36 4.90 -9.53
CA ASP A 340 -12.82 5.13 -8.16
C ASP A 340 -12.31 6.48 -7.61
N TYR A 341 -11.09 6.88 -7.98
CA TYR A 341 -10.46 8.11 -7.53
C TYR A 341 -10.67 9.28 -8.50
N TRP A 342 -10.59 8.99 -9.81
CA TRP A 342 -10.55 10.01 -10.85
C TRP A 342 -11.50 9.70 -12.02
N PRO A 343 -12.82 9.74 -11.80
CA PRO A 343 -13.80 9.41 -12.84
C PRO A 343 -13.80 10.39 -14.03
N HIS A 344 -13.14 11.54 -13.91
CA HIS A 344 -12.98 12.49 -15.02
C HIS A 344 -11.77 12.20 -15.91
N LEU A 345 -10.80 11.38 -15.45
CA LEU A 345 -9.65 10.95 -16.26
C LEU A 345 -9.77 9.48 -16.68
N PHE A 346 -10.43 8.66 -15.87
CA PHE A 346 -10.52 7.21 -16.07
C PHE A 346 -11.95 6.72 -16.20
N ALA A 347 -12.12 5.63 -16.95
CA ALA A 347 -13.38 4.90 -17.05
C ALA A 347 -13.15 3.39 -16.87
N ALA A 348 -14.03 2.75 -16.10
CA ALA A 348 -14.00 1.30 -15.87
C ALA A 348 -14.48 0.48 -17.07
N VAL A 349 -15.21 1.11 -18.00
CA VAL A 349 -15.73 0.48 -19.21
C VAL A 349 -15.17 1.22 -20.42
N ARG A 350 -14.59 0.47 -21.37
CA ARG A 350 -14.15 1.04 -22.65
C ARG A 350 -15.36 1.52 -23.44
N LYS A 351 -15.33 2.79 -23.86
CA LYS A 351 -16.33 3.36 -24.78
C LYS A 351 -15.95 3.20 -26.25
N GLN A 352 -14.68 2.88 -26.52
CA GLN A 352 -14.11 2.75 -27.86
C GLN A 352 -13.24 1.49 -27.94
N PRO A 353 -13.10 0.88 -29.12
CA PRO A 353 -12.18 -0.25 -29.33
C PRO A 353 -10.74 0.10 -28.94
N PRO A 354 -9.92 -0.89 -28.52
CA PRO A 354 -8.50 -0.68 -28.27
C PRO A 354 -7.80 -0.10 -29.50
N VAL A 355 -7.00 0.93 -29.29
CA VAL A 355 -6.22 1.56 -30.36
C VAL A 355 -4.99 0.69 -30.65
N PRO A 356 -4.68 0.36 -31.93
CA PRO A 356 -3.47 -0.36 -32.27
C PRO A 356 -2.20 0.40 -31.88
N ARG A 357 -1.11 -0.34 -31.61
CA ARG A 357 0.23 0.24 -31.42
C ARG A 357 0.61 1.10 -32.63
N GLY A 358 1.22 2.26 -32.40
CA GLY A 358 1.57 3.23 -33.44
C GLY A 358 0.45 4.23 -33.77
N GLN A 359 -0.74 4.07 -33.20
CA GLN A 359 -1.90 4.92 -33.47
C GLN A 359 -2.42 5.65 -32.24
N LEU A 360 -1.76 5.50 -31.09
CA LEU A 360 -2.16 6.19 -29.88
C LEU A 360 -1.99 7.70 -30.07
N GLN A 361 -3.02 8.47 -29.69
CA GLN A 361 -2.93 9.92 -29.62
C GLN A 361 -2.76 10.33 -28.16
N GLU A 362 -2.00 11.40 -27.95
CA GLU A 362 -1.87 12.03 -26.64
C GLU A 362 -3.25 12.48 -26.16
N ARG A 363 -3.67 12.03 -24.97
CA ARG A 363 -4.96 12.38 -24.37
C ARG A 363 -4.83 13.21 -23.11
N LEU A 364 -3.66 13.23 -22.49
CA LEU A 364 -3.43 13.98 -21.26
C LEU A 364 -2.82 15.36 -21.56
N ASP A 365 -3.20 16.33 -20.73
CA ASP A 365 -2.57 17.63 -20.59
C ASP A 365 -2.53 17.94 -19.09
N GLY A 366 -1.41 17.55 -18.45
CA GLY A 366 -1.27 17.60 -17.00
C GLY A 366 -2.35 16.75 -16.30
N CYS A 367 -3.17 17.37 -15.45
CA CYS A 367 -4.24 16.69 -14.74
C CYS A 367 -5.59 16.65 -15.50
N LYS A 368 -5.61 16.91 -16.80
CA LYS A 368 -6.83 17.00 -17.61
C LYS A 368 -6.74 16.13 -18.86
N LEU A 369 -7.91 15.77 -19.37
CA LEU A 369 -8.04 15.25 -20.73
C LEU A 369 -7.99 16.40 -21.73
N ARG A 370 -7.33 16.17 -22.86
CA ARG A 370 -7.37 17.08 -24.01
C ARG A 370 -8.80 17.16 -24.59
N PRO A 371 -9.19 18.28 -25.21
CA PRO A 371 -10.50 18.41 -25.83
C PRO A 371 -10.81 17.26 -26.80
N GLY A 372 -11.95 16.59 -26.59
CA GLY A 372 -12.38 15.44 -27.41
C GLY A 372 -11.75 14.09 -27.03
N ALA A 373 -10.78 14.04 -26.11
CA ALA A 373 -10.19 12.79 -25.65
C ALA A 373 -11.16 11.99 -24.77
N ALA A 374 -11.25 10.68 -25.04
CA ALA A 374 -11.97 9.76 -24.16
C ALA A 374 -11.17 9.47 -22.89
N PRO A 375 -11.82 9.21 -21.74
CA PRO A 375 -11.14 8.78 -20.52
C PRO A 375 -10.29 7.52 -20.74
N LEU A 376 -9.19 7.43 -20.00
CA LEU A 376 -8.32 6.26 -20.01
C LEU A 376 -9.06 5.06 -19.43
N TYR A 377 -8.95 3.92 -20.10
CA TYR A 377 -9.48 2.67 -19.56
C TYR A 377 -8.69 2.23 -18.31
N SER A 378 -9.40 2.06 -17.20
CA SER A 378 -8.89 1.40 -15.99
C SER A 378 -9.96 0.43 -15.48
N PRO A 379 -9.88 -0.86 -15.82
CA PRO A 379 -10.94 -1.83 -15.55
C PRO A 379 -11.18 -2.07 -14.05
N ARG A 380 -12.26 -2.79 -13.73
CA ARG A 380 -12.44 -3.36 -12.39
C ARG A 380 -11.56 -4.60 -12.23
N LEU A 381 -11.28 -4.97 -10.98
CA LEU A 381 -10.47 -6.16 -10.69
C LEU A 381 -11.08 -7.43 -11.29
N SER A 382 -12.39 -7.62 -11.13
CA SER A 382 -13.14 -8.78 -11.66
C SER A 382 -13.06 -8.92 -13.18
N ASP A 383 -12.89 -7.80 -13.88
CA ASP A 383 -12.88 -7.74 -15.34
C ASP A 383 -11.47 -7.95 -15.90
N SER A 384 -10.45 -7.85 -15.02
CA SER A 384 -9.03 -7.90 -15.38
C SER A 384 -8.38 -9.22 -14.98
N TRP A 385 -8.72 -9.74 -13.81
CA TRP A 385 -8.04 -10.84 -13.17
C TRP A 385 -9.04 -11.74 -12.45
N ALA A 386 -9.03 -13.03 -12.80
CA ALA A 386 -9.77 -14.03 -12.04
C ALA A 386 -9.21 -14.17 -10.62
N ASP A 387 -10.04 -14.60 -9.67
CA ASP A 387 -9.58 -14.96 -8.33
C ASP A 387 -8.54 -16.09 -8.40
N ARG A 388 -7.47 -15.97 -7.62
CA ARG A 388 -6.38 -16.94 -7.60
C ARG A 388 -6.07 -17.38 -6.19
N ARG A 389 -5.76 -18.66 -6.04
CA ARG A 389 -5.22 -19.18 -4.78
C ARG A 389 -3.79 -18.67 -4.63
N VAL A 390 -3.53 -18.00 -3.51
CA VAL A 390 -2.18 -17.62 -3.11
C VAL A 390 -1.60 -18.76 -2.27
N ALA A 391 -0.37 -19.18 -2.59
CA ALA A 391 0.32 -20.21 -1.82
C ALA A 391 0.48 -19.76 -0.36
N PRO A 392 0.34 -20.67 0.62
CA PRO A 392 0.52 -20.35 2.03
C PRO A 392 1.83 -19.62 2.32
N ALA A 393 1.83 -18.83 3.39
CA ALA A 393 3.04 -18.21 3.90
C ALA A 393 4.06 -19.29 4.29
N GLU A 394 5.34 -19.04 4.00
CA GLU A 394 6.42 -19.86 4.53
C GLU A 394 6.37 -19.83 6.07
N PRO A 395 6.58 -20.96 6.77
CA PRO A 395 6.54 -21.00 8.22
C PRO A 395 7.70 -20.20 8.84
N GLY A 396 7.55 -19.84 10.11
CA GLY A 396 8.61 -19.22 10.90
C GLY A 396 8.29 -17.81 11.38
N ASP A 397 8.91 -17.43 12.49
CA ASP A 397 8.76 -16.11 13.10
C ASP A 397 9.96 -15.23 12.75
N TRP A 398 9.70 -13.99 12.34
CA TRP A 398 10.77 -13.02 12.02
C TRP A 398 11.39 -12.40 13.28
N TYR A 399 10.70 -12.47 14.42
CA TYR A 399 11.12 -11.77 15.62
C TYR A 399 12.31 -12.45 16.30
N GLU A 400 13.46 -11.76 16.26
CA GLU A 400 14.75 -12.20 16.78
C GLU A 400 15.32 -11.28 17.89
N GLY A 401 14.53 -10.32 18.38
CA GLY A 401 14.88 -9.51 19.56
C GLY A 401 14.51 -8.03 19.45
N ALA A 402 14.93 -7.27 20.46
CA ALA A 402 14.50 -5.89 20.73
C ALA A 402 14.79 -4.81 19.67
N LYS A 403 15.44 -5.11 18.53
CA LYS A 403 15.72 -4.11 17.47
C LYS A 403 14.45 -3.44 16.95
N ALA A 404 13.31 -4.14 16.96
CA ALA A 404 12.02 -3.62 16.56
C ALA A 404 11.54 -2.41 17.40
N LEU A 405 12.02 -2.27 18.65
CA LEU A 405 11.69 -1.12 19.50
C LEU A 405 12.19 0.21 18.91
N GLY A 406 13.26 0.19 18.10
CA GLY A 406 13.80 1.38 17.46
C GLY A 406 12.81 2.08 16.51
N TYR A 407 11.75 1.40 16.08
CA TYR A 407 10.73 1.97 15.21
C TYR A 407 9.61 2.71 15.97
N PHE A 408 9.51 2.55 17.30
CA PHE A 408 8.47 3.16 18.14
C PHE A 408 8.85 4.56 18.60
N SER A 409 8.98 5.46 17.63
CA SER A 409 9.22 6.89 17.83
C SER A 409 8.02 7.72 17.40
N ASP A 410 7.94 8.95 17.91
CA ASP A 410 6.93 9.92 17.49
C ASP A 410 6.99 10.15 15.98
N ILE A 411 5.83 10.23 15.36
CA ILE A 411 5.70 10.27 13.91
C ILE A 411 5.22 11.66 13.50
N ARG A 412 5.95 12.30 12.59
CA ARG A 412 5.63 13.64 12.10
C ARG A 412 5.11 13.55 10.68
N ALA A 413 4.12 14.38 10.36
CA ALA A 413 3.73 14.59 8.97
C ALA A 413 4.94 15.15 8.19
N PRO A 414 5.14 14.72 6.94
CA PRO A 414 6.21 15.27 6.11
C PRO A 414 5.88 16.72 5.72
N PHE A 415 6.91 17.50 5.42
CA PHE A 415 6.75 18.89 4.97
C PHE A 415 6.04 18.98 3.62
N ALA A 416 6.28 18.01 2.73
CA ALA A 416 5.64 17.87 1.44
C ALA A 416 4.82 16.57 1.43
N PHE A 417 3.54 16.68 1.10
CA PHE A 417 2.60 15.56 1.06
C PHE A 417 1.57 15.71 -0.05
N GLU A 418 1.31 16.92 -0.55
CA GLU A 418 0.37 17.12 -1.66
C GLU A 418 1.02 16.59 -2.94
N MET A 419 0.36 15.62 -3.55
CA MET A 419 0.90 14.82 -4.65
C MET A 419 0.06 14.93 -5.92
N THR A 420 -0.85 15.89 -6.03
CA THR A 420 -1.75 15.95 -7.19
C THR A 420 -0.94 16.20 -8.47
N GLY A 421 0.01 17.14 -8.42
CA GLY A 421 0.88 17.45 -9.57
C GLY A 421 1.79 16.28 -9.93
N GLU A 422 2.43 15.66 -8.94
CA GLU A 422 3.33 14.50 -9.06
C GLU A 422 2.60 13.30 -9.65
N PHE A 423 1.37 13.06 -9.20
CA PHE A 423 0.54 11.97 -9.69
C PHE A 423 0.19 12.14 -11.17
N CYS A 424 -0.29 13.32 -11.55
CA CYS A 424 -0.56 13.61 -12.95
C CYS A 424 0.71 13.56 -13.79
N PHE A 425 1.82 14.11 -13.29
CA PHE A 425 3.10 14.09 -13.98
C PHE A 425 3.58 12.67 -14.26
N GLY A 426 3.47 11.75 -13.30
CA GLY A 426 3.74 10.32 -13.50
C GLY A 426 2.88 9.72 -14.61
N LEU A 427 1.58 10.03 -14.62
CA LEU A 427 0.65 9.54 -15.66
C LEU A 427 0.99 10.08 -17.06
N ASN A 428 1.32 11.37 -17.17
CA ASN A 428 1.74 11.98 -18.44
C ASN A 428 3.04 11.34 -18.95
N LYS A 429 3.99 11.02 -18.06
CA LYS A 429 5.22 10.30 -18.44
C LYS A 429 4.95 8.91 -18.98
N ILE A 430 4.00 8.18 -18.40
CA ILE A 430 3.59 6.86 -18.91
C ILE A 430 3.02 7.01 -20.32
N GLU A 431 2.12 7.95 -20.56
CA GLU A 431 1.56 8.18 -21.91
C GLU A 431 2.66 8.57 -22.90
N MET A 432 3.57 9.48 -22.51
CA MET A 432 4.68 9.89 -23.35
C MET A 432 5.64 8.75 -23.68
N ALA A 433 5.91 7.85 -22.72
CA ALA A 433 6.73 6.67 -22.97
C ALA A 433 6.09 5.74 -24.01
N VAL A 434 4.75 5.58 -23.98
CA VAL A 434 4.02 4.81 -24.98
C VAL A 434 4.13 5.48 -26.36
N LEU A 435 3.87 6.78 -26.45
CA LEU A 435 3.96 7.54 -27.71
C LEU A 435 5.37 7.53 -28.30
N ALA A 436 6.42 7.62 -27.47
CA ALA A 436 7.80 7.53 -27.92
C ALA A 436 8.15 6.13 -28.45
N GLY A 437 7.66 5.07 -27.78
CA GLY A 437 7.83 3.70 -28.25
C GLY A 437 7.15 3.46 -29.60
N ASP A 438 5.98 4.08 -29.82
CA ASP A 438 5.24 4.03 -31.08
C ASP A 438 5.96 4.70 -32.26
N LEU A 439 6.87 5.64 -32.01
CA LEU A 439 7.70 6.27 -33.05
C LEU A 439 8.90 5.42 -33.49
N LEU A 440 9.25 4.40 -32.70
CA LEU A 440 10.42 3.53 -32.93
C LEU A 440 10.06 2.19 -33.61
N VAL A 441 8.77 1.89 -33.76
CA VAL A 441 8.21 0.72 -34.46
C VAL A 441 7.68 1.16 -35.82
#